data_AF-A0A7W4PUX0-F1
#
_entry.id   AF-A0A7W4PUX0-F1
#
_cell.length_a   1.000
_cell.length_b   1.000
_cell.length_c   1.000
_cell.angle_alpha   90.00
_cell.angle_beta   90.00
_cell.angle_gamma   90.00
#
_symmetry.space_group_name_H-M   'P 1'
#
loop_
_entity.id
_entity.type
_entity.pdbx_description
1 polymer ?
#
loop_
_entity_poly.entity_id
_entity_poly.type
_entity_poly.pdbx_seq_one_letter_code
_entity_poly.pdbx_strand_id
1 'polypeptide(L)'
;MLTMWVTEDEHRRLLERCEGKQLAAWMRQICLDEKPSRAGKLPSISPALLRQLAGMGNNLNQIARQVNAGGGTGHDRVQVVAVLMAIDAGLERLRHAVLEKGADDDR
;
A
#
# COMPACT_ATOMS: atom_id res chain seq x y z
N MET A 1 10.33 -3.70 -26.13
CA MET A 1 10.89 -2.34 -26.05
C MET A 1 10.84 -1.77 -27.46
N LEU A 2 10.10 -0.68 -27.70
CA LEU A 2 10.05 -0.01 -29.00
C LEU A 2 11.09 1.12 -28.99
N THR A 3 11.97 1.16 -29.98
CA THR A 3 12.88 2.29 -30.23
C THR A 3 12.33 3.11 -31.40
N MET A 4 12.25 4.43 -31.23
CA MET A 4 11.89 5.36 -32.30
C MET A 4 13.13 6.18 -32.68
N TRP A 5 13.31 6.40 -33.98
CA TRP A 5 14.36 7.29 -34.48
C TRP A 5 13.77 8.67 -34.69
N VAL A 6 14.30 9.64 -33.96
CA VAL A 6 13.92 11.05 -34.00
C VAL A 6 15.16 11.91 -33.99
N THR A 7 15.09 13.07 -34.60
CA THR A 7 16.09 14.13 -34.44
C THR A 7 15.99 14.74 -33.04
N GLU A 8 17.04 15.45 -32.62
CA GLU A 8 17.05 16.14 -31.31
C GLU A 8 15.92 17.19 -31.21
N ASP A 9 15.62 17.88 -32.31
CA ASP A 9 14.55 18.88 -32.36
C ASP A 9 13.16 18.24 -32.16
N GLU A 10 12.91 17.12 -32.85
CA GLU A 10 11.68 16.36 -32.70
C GLU A 10 11.54 15.80 -31.28
N HIS A 11 12.63 15.28 -30.70
CA HIS A 11 12.64 14.80 -29.33
C HIS A 11 12.27 15.90 -28.33
N ARG A 12 12.86 17.10 -28.47
CA ARG A 12 12.52 18.26 -27.64
C ARG A 12 11.05 18.66 -27.77
N ARG A 13 10.52 18.75 -28.99
CA ARG A 13 9.12 19.10 -29.24
C ARG A 13 8.14 18.07 -28.68
N LEU A 14 8.52 16.78 -28.70
CA LEU A 14 7.76 15.72 -28.08
C LEU A 14 7.71 15.87 -26.56
N LEU A 15 8.85 16.19 -25.92
CA LEU A 15 8.92 16.44 -24.47
C LEU A 15 8.10 17.66 -24.05
N GLU A 16 8.16 18.76 -24.82
CA GLU A 16 7.35 19.97 -24.55
C GLU A 16 5.85 19.66 -24.59
N ARG A 17 5.40 18.83 -25.54
CA ARG A 17 3.99 18.42 -25.68
C ARG A 17 3.51 17.42 -24.63
N CYS A 18 4.41 16.76 -23.91
CA CYS A 18 4.04 15.81 -22.86
C CYS A 18 3.43 16.48 -21.64
N GLU A 19 3.61 17.79 -21.44
CA GLU A 19 3.12 18.54 -20.27
C GLU A 19 3.50 17.88 -18.92
N GLY A 20 4.71 17.33 -18.84
CA GLY A 20 5.21 16.64 -17.64
C GLY A 20 4.77 15.17 -17.49
N LYS A 21 3.96 14.64 -18.41
CA LYS A 21 3.67 13.20 -18.49
C LYS A 21 4.90 12.44 -19.01
N GLN A 22 5.01 11.15 -18.68
CA GLN A 22 5.99 10.29 -19.32
C GLN A 22 5.68 10.15 -20.83
N LEU A 23 6.68 10.38 -21.68
CA LEU A 23 6.54 10.36 -23.15
C LEU A 23 5.86 9.08 -23.66
N ALA A 24 6.20 7.92 -23.11
CA ALA A 24 5.59 6.65 -23.51
C ALA A 24 4.09 6.56 -23.18
N ALA A 25 3.66 7.11 -22.03
CA ALA A 25 2.25 7.13 -21.64
C ALA A 25 1.47 8.15 -22.50
N TRP A 26 2.07 9.31 -22.76
CA TRP A 26 1.50 10.31 -23.66
C TRP A 26 1.35 9.78 -25.09
N MET A 27 2.37 9.09 -25.62
CA MET A 27 2.29 8.50 -26.96
C MET A 27 1.20 7.43 -27.07
N ARG A 28 1.02 6.58 -26.05
CA ARG A 28 -0.09 5.62 -26.04
C ARG A 28 -1.45 6.31 -26.08
N GLN A 29 -1.61 7.38 -25.30
CA GLN A 29 -2.83 8.18 -25.30
C GLN A 29 -3.09 8.82 -26.68
N ILE A 30 -2.08 9.38 -27.33
CA ILE A 30 -2.25 10.10 -28.61
C ILE A 30 -2.33 9.14 -29.81
N CYS A 31 -1.45 8.15 -29.89
CA CYS A 31 -1.34 7.27 -31.05
C CYS A 31 -2.37 6.13 -31.06
N LEU A 32 -2.90 5.74 -29.88
CA LEU A 32 -3.81 4.60 -29.74
C LEU A 32 -5.17 4.98 -29.11
N ASP A 33 -5.40 6.27 -28.84
CA ASP A 33 -6.57 6.76 -28.09
C ASP A 33 -6.75 6.05 -26.73
N GLU A 34 -5.64 5.63 -26.12
CA GLU A 34 -5.66 4.92 -24.85
C GLU A 34 -6.11 5.88 -23.74
N LYS A 35 -7.25 5.58 -23.11
CA LYS A 35 -7.73 6.35 -21.97
C LYS A 35 -6.70 6.26 -20.84
N PRO A 36 -6.27 7.39 -20.24
CA PRO A 36 -5.35 7.36 -19.12
C PRO A 36 -5.89 6.42 -18.05
N SER A 37 -5.04 5.50 -17.59
CA SER A 37 -5.30 4.76 -16.36
C SER A 37 -5.65 5.80 -15.30
N ARG A 38 -6.91 5.79 -14.85
CA ARG A 38 -7.27 6.49 -13.62
C ARG A 38 -6.49 5.74 -12.56
N ALA A 39 -5.30 6.23 -12.20
CA ALA A 39 -4.70 5.90 -10.93
C ALA A 39 -5.80 6.20 -9.91
N GLY A 40 -6.45 5.14 -9.41
CA GLY A 40 -7.57 5.29 -8.50
C GLY A 40 -7.11 6.23 -7.41
N LYS A 41 -7.88 7.30 -7.16
CA LYS A 41 -7.61 8.16 -6.01
C LYS A 41 -7.60 7.22 -4.82
N LEU A 42 -6.41 6.97 -4.28
CA LEU A 42 -6.27 6.23 -3.05
C LEU A 42 -7.14 6.94 -2.01
N PRO A 43 -7.85 6.19 -1.15
CA PRO A 43 -8.59 6.80 -0.06
C PRO A 43 -7.69 7.82 0.65
N SER A 44 -8.21 9.00 0.95
CA SER A 44 -7.47 9.98 1.73
C SER A 44 -7.35 9.44 3.16
N ILE A 45 -6.26 8.75 3.44
CA ILE A 45 -5.95 8.23 4.77
C ILE A 45 -5.02 9.23 5.44
N SER A 46 -5.30 9.55 6.71
CA SER A 46 -4.43 10.43 7.50
C SER A 46 -2.99 9.89 7.51
N PRO A 47 -1.97 10.73 7.20
CA PRO A 47 -0.58 10.32 7.26
C PRO A 47 -0.14 9.79 8.63
N ALA A 48 -0.77 10.27 9.71
CA ALA A 48 -0.51 9.77 11.05
C ALA A 48 -0.98 8.32 11.22
N LEU A 49 -2.14 7.96 10.66
CA LEU A 49 -2.66 6.59 10.68
C LEU A 49 -1.76 5.63 9.89
N LEU A 50 -1.28 6.06 8.72
CA LEU A 50 -0.34 5.25 7.92
C LEU A 50 0.97 4.99 8.68
N ARG A 51 1.53 6.01 9.35
CA ARG A 51 2.73 5.83 10.18
C ARG A 51 2.51 4.87 11.33
N GLN A 52 1.36 4.96 12.00
CA GLN A 52 1.00 4.04 13.08
C GLN A 52 0.87 2.61 12.56
N LEU A 53 0.16 2.41 11.44
CA LEU A 53 0.02 1.09 10.83
C LEU A 53 1.38 0.49 10.41
N ALA A 54 2.25 1.30 9.82
CA ALA A 54 3.62 0.87 9.51
C ALA A 54 4.41 0.49 10.76
N GLY A 55 4.27 1.25 11.85
CA GLY A 55 4.87 0.94 13.16
C GLY A 55 4.40 -0.41 13.71
N MET A 56 3.09 -0.69 13.64
CA MET A 56 2.52 -1.99 14.03
C MET A 56 3.09 -3.14 13.18
N GLY A 57 3.16 -2.97 11.86
CA GLY A 57 3.75 -3.95 10.96
C GLY A 57 5.23 -4.22 11.25
N ASN A 58 6.00 -3.18 11.57
CA ASN A 58 7.40 -3.32 11.95
C ASN A 58 7.56 -4.12 13.24
N ASN A 59 6.74 -3.87 14.26
CA ASN A 59 6.76 -4.63 15.52
C ASN A 59 6.44 -6.10 15.27
N LEU A 60 5.40 -6.41 14.48
CA LEU A 60 5.05 -7.79 14.13
C LEU A 60 6.19 -8.50 13.40
N ASN A 61 6.86 -7.82 12.48
CA ASN A 61 8.01 -8.38 11.76
C ASN A 61 9.22 -8.63 12.70
N GLN A 62 9.46 -7.77 13.69
CA GLN A 62 10.49 -8.00 14.71
C GLN A 62 10.17 -9.24 15.56
N ILE A 63 8.92 -9.39 16.00
CA ILE A 63 8.47 -10.58 16.75
C ILE A 63 8.66 -11.84 15.90
N ALA A 64 8.23 -11.82 14.63
CA ALA A 64 8.38 -12.96 13.73
C ALA A 64 9.86 -13.34 13.54
N ARG A 65 10.75 -12.36 13.34
CA ARG A 65 12.20 -12.60 13.25
C ARG A 65 12.75 -13.21 14.53
N GLN A 66 12.37 -12.69 15.70
CA GLN A 66 12.84 -13.21 16.98
C GLN A 66 12.40 -14.66 17.21
N VAL A 67 11.14 -14.99 16.90
CA VAL A 67 10.60 -16.34 17.00
C VAL A 67 11.33 -17.30 16.05
N ASN A 68 11.62 -16.85 14.83
CA ASN A 68 12.27 -17.66 13.79
C ASN A 68 13.79 -17.79 13.96
N ALA A 69 14.45 -16.82 14.61
CA ALA A 69 15.90 -16.80 14.82
C ALA A 69 16.41 -17.88 15.78
N GLY A 70 15.52 -18.65 16.41
CA GLY A 70 15.89 -19.83 17.19
C GLY A 70 16.41 -19.55 18.61
N GLY A 71 16.51 -18.28 19.02
CA GLY A 71 17.07 -17.87 20.32
C GLY A 71 16.22 -18.16 21.55
N GLY A 72 14.98 -18.66 21.38
CA GLY A 72 14.07 -19.06 22.46
C GLY A 72 13.72 -20.55 22.41
N THR A 73 13.29 -21.08 23.56
CA THR A 73 12.79 -22.46 23.70
C THR A 73 11.50 -22.66 22.91
N GLY A 74 11.13 -23.92 22.63
CA GLY A 74 9.84 -24.22 21.99
C GLY A 74 8.64 -23.66 22.76
N HIS A 75 8.74 -23.61 24.10
CA HIS A 75 7.72 -23.03 24.97
C HIS A 75 7.56 -21.51 24.76
N ASP A 76 8.67 -20.78 24.66
CA ASP A 76 8.64 -19.31 24.44
C ASP A 76 7.92 -18.97 23.13
N ARG A 77 8.12 -19.78 22.08
CA ARG A 77 7.45 -19.59 20.79
C ARG A 77 5.95 -19.82 20.89
N VAL A 78 5.54 -20.88 21.57
CA VAL A 78 4.11 -21.18 21.80
C VAL A 78 3.45 -20.05 22.60
N GLN A 79 4.12 -19.52 23.62
CA GLN A 79 3.60 -18.41 24.42
C GLN A 79 3.43 -17.14 23.59
N VAL A 80 4.40 -16.79 22.75
CA VAL A 80 4.30 -15.64 21.83
C VAL A 80 3.13 -15.80 20.87
N VAL A 81 2.97 -16.99 20.26
CA VAL A 81 1.83 -17.26 19.36
C VAL A 81 0.49 -17.14 20.10
N ALA A 82 0.39 -17.67 21.32
CA ALA A 82 -0.83 -17.58 22.12
C ALA A 82 -1.22 -16.12 22.41
N VAL A 83 -0.25 -15.26 22.75
CA VAL A 83 -0.50 -13.83 22.97
C VAL A 83 -0.95 -13.14 21.69
N LEU A 84 -0.32 -13.44 20.54
CA LEU A 84 -0.74 -12.87 19.26
C LEU A 84 -2.17 -13.28 18.88
N MET A 85 -2.55 -14.53 19.12
CA MET A 85 -3.93 -15.01 18.92
C MET A 85 -4.92 -14.30 19.85
N ALA A 86 -4.54 -14.02 21.10
CA ALA A 86 -5.39 -13.28 22.04
C ALA A 86 -5.59 -11.83 21.60
N ILE A 87 -4.54 -11.19 21.07
CA ILE A 87 -4.61 -9.84 20.49
C ILE A 87 -5.52 -9.83 19.27
N ASP A 88 -5.36 -10.78 18.33
CA ASP A 88 -6.19 -10.92 17.14
C ASP A 88 -7.68 -11.06 17.49
N ALA A 89 -8.00 -11.97 18.41
CA ALA A 89 -9.37 -12.13 18.89
C ALA A 89 -9.92 -10.87 19.58
N GLY A 90 -9.07 -10.12 20.29
CA GLY A 90 -9.43 -8.83 20.89
C GLY A 90 -9.72 -7.76 19.85
N LEU A 91 -8.90 -7.66 18.81
CA LEU A 91 -9.09 -6.73 17.70
C LEU A 91 -10.36 -7.06 16.91
N GLU A 92 -10.66 -8.34 16.70
CA GLU A 92 -11.86 -8.76 15.99
C GLU A 92 -13.14 -8.37 16.77
N ARG A 93 -13.14 -8.56 18.10
CA ARG A 93 -14.22 -8.06 18.97
C ARG A 93 -14.37 -6.54 18.91
N LEU A 94 -13.25 -5.81 18.94
CA LEU A 94 -13.27 -4.35 18.85
C LEU A 94 -13.82 -3.90 17.49
N ARG A 95 -13.42 -4.55 16.39
CA ARG A 95 -13.93 -4.29 15.05
C ARG A 95 -15.45 -4.46 14.98
N HIS A 96 -15.98 -5.55 15.53
CA HIS A 96 -17.42 -5.76 15.61
C HIS A 96 -18.12 -4.68 16.42
N ALA A 97 -17.63 -4.36 17.62
CA ALA A 97 -18.21 -3.32 18.47
C ALA A 97 -18.23 -1.93 17.81
N VAL A 98 -17.19 -1.59 17.05
CA VAL A 98 -17.11 -0.32 16.30
C VAL A 98 -18.13 -0.30 15.15
N LEU A 99 -18.27 -1.41 14.41
CA LEU A 99 -19.24 -1.51 13.30
C LEU A 99 -20.69 -1.47 13.79
N GLU A 100 -21.00 -2.15 14.90
CA GLU A 100 -22.33 -2.12 15.51
C GLU A 100 -22.68 -0.71 15.99
N LYS A 101 -21.74 0.00 16.62
CA LYS A 101 -21.96 1.37 17.10
C LYS A 101 -22.12 2.37 15.95
N GLY A 102 -21.38 2.22 14.86
CA GLY A 102 -21.53 3.07 13.67
C GLY A 102 -22.89 2.90 12.98
N ALA A 103 -23.50 1.72 13.07
CA ALA A 103 -24.84 1.47 12.51
C ALA A 103 -25.99 2.08 13.34
N ASP A 104 -25.75 2.38 14.62
CA ASP A 104 -26.73 2.98 15.54
C ASP A 104 -26.70 4.52 15.48
N ASP A 105 -25.55 5.12 15.19
CA ASP A 105 -25.36 6.59 15.07
C ASP A 105 -25.91 7.17 13.75
N ASP A 106 -26.14 6.31 12.75
CA ASP A 106 -26.72 6.63 11.43
C ASP A 106 -28.26 6.50 11.38
N ARG A 107 -28.95 6.31 12.53
CA ARG A 107 -30.39 6.06 12.62
C ARG A 107 -31.21 7.21 13.19
#